data_AF-A0A4Q0M3Q9-F1
#
_entry.id   AF-A0A4Q0M3Q9-F1
#
_cell.length_a   1.000
_cell.length_b   1.000
_cell.length_c   1.000
_cell.angle_alpha   90.00
_cell.angle_beta   90.00
_cell.angle_gamma   90.00
#
_symmetry.space_group_name_H-M   'P 1'
#
loop_
_entity.id
_entity.type
_entity.pdbx_description
1 polymer ?
#
loop_
_entity_poly.entity_id
_entity_poly.type
_entity_poly.pdbx_seq_one_letter_code
_entity_poly.pdbx_strand_id
1 'polypeptide(L)'
;MQIPKGQTRDFQVGGAANFASQGGPDQGCKIPASARAVSISLSARSSNVGFLTAFAQGAPKPGTNSVSFGANQTETAGSIIALGPTGQISINVSQTATLYGDVTGYYSPEMMVWFNTRGEILRKTSPILAVRKATAVGTYYVDVDRYVGNCYAFSQGASFITSGTEIHDYDVGVVARSIYTNEPTDAVLTLKISC
;
A
#
# COMPACT_ATOMS: atom_id res chain seq x y z
N MET A 1 -18.16 9.88 -13.58
CA MET A 1 -18.25 11.14 -12.82
C MET A 1 -17.73 12.31 -13.64
N GLN A 2 -18.43 13.46 -13.69
CA GLN A 2 -18.04 14.59 -14.55
C GLN A 2 -17.19 15.62 -13.79
N ILE A 3 -16.14 16.14 -14.44
CA ILE A 3 -15.34 17.27 -13.95
C ILE A 3 -15.44 18.41 -14.98
N PRO A 4 -15.76 19.65 -14.56
CA PRO A 4 -15.78 20.81 -15.46
C PRO A 4 -14.39 21.18 -15.99
N LYS A 5 -14.35 21.80 -17.17
CA LYS A 5 -13.12 22.29 -17.82
C LYS A 5 -12.22 23.08 -16.85
N GLY A 6 -10.95 22.72 -16.81
CA GLY A 6 -9.90 23.39 -16.03
C GLY A 6 -9.96 23.10 -14.53
N GLN A 7 -11.02 22.43 -14.04
CA GLN A 7 -11.14 22.12 -12.63
C GLN A 7 -10.36 20.87 -12.24
N THR A 8 -9.99 20.83 -10.96
CA THR A 8 -9.38 19.68 -10.29
C THR A 8 -10.37 19.11 -9.30
N ARG A 9 -10.42 17.79 -9.21
CA ARG A 9 -11.18 17.08 -8.19
C ARG A 9 -10.31 16.03 -7.51
N ASP A 10 -10.48 15.91 -6.20
CA ASP A 10 -9.84 14.89 -5.39
C ASP A 10 -10.71 13.62 -5.31
N PHE A 11 -10.04 12.47 -5.31
CA PHE A 11 -10.65 11.15 -5.23
C PHE A 11 -9.96 10.34 -4.12
N GLN A 12 -10.77 9.77 -3.22
CA GLN A 12 -10.29 8.86 -2.21
C GLN A 12 -9.92 7.52 -2.84
N VAL A 13 -8.75 7.00 -2.46
CA VAL A 13 -8.25 5.72 -2.98
C VAL A 13 -8.01 4.72 -1.85
N GLY A 14 -7.43 5.16 -0.73
CA GLY A 14 -7.28 4.33 0.49
C GLY A 14 -8.39 4.56 1.53
N GLY A 15 -8.48 3.69 2.54
CA GLY A 15 -9.43 3.86 3.66
C GLY A 15 -10.90 3.55 3.31
N ALA A 16 -11.83 3.98 4.18
CA ALA A 16 -13.27 3.64 4.10
C ALA A 16 -14.20 4.86 3.98
N ALA A 17 -13.69 6.08 3.85
CA ALA A 17 -14.51 7.29 3.82
C ALA A 17 -14.81 7.75 2.38
N ASN A 18 -16.00 8.32 2.18
CA ASN A 18 -16.40 9.08 0.99
C ASN A 18 -16.49 8.32 -0.35
N PHE A 19 -16.31 6.99 -0.38
CA PHE A 19 -16.37 6.19 -1.60
C PHE A 19 -17.74 6.24 -2.30
N ALA A 20 -18.85 6.18 -1.54
CA ALA A 20 -20.20 6.28 -2.09
C ALA A 20 -20.39 7.55 -2.94
N SER A 21 -19.86 8.68 -2.46
CA SER A 21 -19.99 9.98 -3.14
C SER A 21 -19.21 10.08 -4.46
N GLN A 22 -18.26 9.16 -4.68
CA GLN A 22 -17.45 9.06 -5.90
C GLN A 22 -17.79 7.81 -6.74
N GLY A 23 -18.84 7.05 -6.37
CA GLY A 23 -19.32 5.88 -7.10
C GLY A 23 -18.60 4.56 -6.76
N GLY A 24 -17.86 4.51 -5.65
CA GLY A 24 -17.21 3.30 -5.14
C GLY A 24 -18.00 2.61 -4.02
N PRO A 25 -17.54 1.43 -3.55
CA PRO A 25 -18.18 0.68 -2.47
C PRO A 25 -18.06 1.38 -1.11
N ASP A 26 -19.08 1.29 -0.26
CA ASP A 26 -19.14 1.98 1.05
C ASP A 26 -17.96 1.66 1.99
N GLN A 27 -17.39 0.45 1.86
CA GLN A 27 -16.26 -0.02 2.67
C GLN A 27 -14.88 0.29 2.04
N GLY A 28 -14.84 1.03 0.93
CA GLY A 28 -13.64 1.30 0.15
C GLY A 28 -13.06 0.08 -0.56
N CYS A 29 -11.86 0.25 -1.14
CA CYS A 29 -11.20 -0.77 -1.97
C CYS A 29 -10.26 -1.71 -1.20
N LYS A 30 -10.34 -1.74 0.14
CA LYS A 30 -9.41 -2.47 1.03
C LYS A 30 -7.92 -2.16 0.77
N ILE A 31 -7.63 -0.95 0.30
CA ILE A 31 -6.26 -0.47 0.11
C ILE A 31 -5.72 -0.02 1.47
N PRO A 32 -4.59 -0.58 1.93
CA PRO A 32 -4.06 -0.29 3.26
C PRO A 32 -3.59 1.17 3.37
N ALA A 33 -3.66 1.75 4.57
CA ALA A 33 -3.20 3.11 4.84
C ALA A 33 -1.68 3.32 4.60
N SER A 34 -0.92 2.22 4.55
CA SER A 34 0.49 2.20 4.20
C SER A 34 0.75 2.44 2.71
N ALA A 35 -0.26 2.34 1.85
CA ALA A 35 -0.10 2.56 0.41
C ALA A 35 0.46 3.97 0.12
N ARG A 36 1.31 4.06 -0.89
CA ARG A 36 2.00 5.29 -1.33
C ARG A 36 1.78 5.61 -2.80
N ALA A 37 1.34 4.63 -3.58
CA ALA A 37 0.89 4.83 -4.95
C ALA A 37 -0.15 3.78 -5.32
N VAL A 38 -0.90 4.03 -6.39
CA VAL A 38 -1.82 3.07 -7.00
C VAL A 38 -1.54 2.89 -8.46
N SER A 39 -1.74 1.66 -8.92
CA SER A 39 -1.95 1.33 -10.33
C SER A 39 -3.44 1.47 -10.62
N ILE A 40 -3.79 2.31 -11.59
CA ILE A 40 -5.18 2.59 -11.98
C ILE A 40 -5.35 2.48 -13.50
N SER A 41 -6.45 1.87 -13.93
CA SER A 41 -6.97 2.04 -15.29
C SER A 41 -7.89 3.25 -15.30
N LEU A 42 -7.52 4.31 -16.02
CA LEU A 42 -8.25 5.57 -16.01
C LEU A 42 -8.80 5.87 -17.39
N SER A 43 -10.10 6.11 -17.46
CA SER A 43 -10.81 6.37 -18.69
C SER A 43 -11.49 7.73 -18.68
N ALA A 44 -11.56 8.35 -19.85
CA ALA A 44 -12.15 9.67 -20.01
C ALA A 44 -12.95 9.79 -21.31
N ARG A 45 -14.06 10.52 -21.23
CA ARG A 45 -14.88 10.89 -22.37
C ARG A 45 -15.25 12.37 -22.30
N SER A 46 -15.08 13.09 -23.41
CA SER A 46 -15.49 14.49 -23.55
C SER A 46 -16.09 14.73 -24.93
N SER A 47 -16.87 15.80 -25.08
CA SER A 47 -17.35 16.26 -26.39
C SER A 47 -16.25 16.91 -27.23
N ASN A 48 -15.13 17.30 -26.61
CA ASN A 48 -14.02 17.99 -27.24
C ASN A 48 -12.72 17.19 -27.08
N VAL A 49 -11.77 17.42 -27.98
CA VAL A 49 -10.40 16.91 -27.82
C VAL A 49 -9.77 17.49 -26.56
N GLY A 50 -9.06 16.66 -25.80
CA GLY A 50 -8.47 17.09 -24.55
C GLY A 50 -7.60 16.02 -23.89
N PHE A 51 -7.29 16.28 -22.63
CA PHE A 51 -6.50 15.40 -21.79
C PHE A 51 -6.87 15.62 -20.33
N LEU A 52 -6.45 14.68 -19.50
CA LEU A 52 -6.43 14.83 -18.06
C LEU A 52 -5.03 14.60 -17.51
N THR A 53 -4.77 15.15 -16.34
CA THR A 53 -3.57 14.91 -15.54
C THR A 53 -4.01 14.41 -14.18
N ALA A 54 -3.55 13.23 -13.81
CA ALA A 54 -3.75 12.65 -12.48
C ALA A 54 -2.43 12.71 -11.69
N PHE A 55 -2.51 13.08 -10.41
CA PHE A 55 -1.34 13.35 -9.57
C PHE A 55 -1.66 13.14 -8.08
N ALA A 56 -0.63 13.11 -7.24
CA ALA A 56 -0.82 13.01 -5.79
C ALA A 56 -1.57 14.23 -5.25
N GLN A 57 -2.57 13.98 -4.40
CA GLN A 57 -3.29 15.06 -3.73
C GLN A 57 -2.33 15.92 -2.90
N GLY A 58 -2.48 17.24 -3.01
CA GLY A 58 -1.59 18.22 -2.37
C GLY A 58 -0.27 18.49 -3.10
N ALA A 59 0.05 17.76 -4.18
CA ALA A 59 1.22 18.04 -5.02
C ALA A 59 0.88 19.07 -6.12
N PRO A 60 1.87 19.83 -6.63
CA PRO A 60 1.66 20.69 -7.79
C PRO A 60 1.30 19.84 -9.02
N LYS A 61 0.33 20.31 -9.81
CA LYS A 61 -0.12 19.63 -11.04
C LYS A 61 1.06 19.48 -12.03
N PRO A 62 1.41 18.26 -12.45
CA PRO A 62 2.43 18.05 -13.47
C PRO A 62 2.08 18.71 -14.82
N GLY A 63 3.12 18.96 -15.64
CA GLY A 63 2.97 19.39 -17.03
C GLY A 63 2.62 18.25 -18.00
N THR A 64 2.74 17.00 -17.56
CA THR A 64 2.43 15.80 -18.36
C THR A 64 0.95 15.41 -18.25
N ASN A 65 0.44 14.71 -19.26
CA ASN A 65 -0.90 14.13 -19.26
C ASN A 65 -0.86 12.65 -18.83
N SER A 66 -1.95 12.17 -18.25
CA SER A 66 -2.13 10.74 -17.93
C SER A 66 -2.97 10.04 -19.00
N VAL A 67 -3.99 10.73 -19.53
CA VAL A 67 -4.82 10.25 -20.65
C VAL A 67 -5.05 11.40 -21.62
N SER A 68 -4.87 11.15 -22.92
CA SER A 68 -5.33 12.04 -24.00
C SER A 68 -6.54 11.42 -24.68
N PHE A 69 -7.51 12.24 -25.05
CA PHE A 69 -8.76 11.76 -25.65
C PHE A 69 -9.22 12.63 -26.81
N GLY A 70 -9.76 11.97 -27.84
CA GLY A 70 -10.43 12.63 -28.95
C GLY A 70 -11.85 13.11 -28.60
N ALA A 71 -12.39 13.97 -29.46
CA ALA A 71 -13.78 14.42 -29.33
C ALA A 71 -14.76 13.25 -29.49
N ASN A 72 -15.70 13.11 -28.56
CA ASN A 72 -16.69 12.03 -28.51
C ASN A 72 -16.09 10.62 -28.51
N GLN A 73 -14.83 10.49 -28.12
CA GLN A 73 -14.16 9.22 -27.91
C GLN A 73 -14.01 8.94 -26.42
N THR A 74 -14.06 7.66 -26.11
CA THR A 74 -13.69 7.13 -24.80
C THR A 74 -12.28 6.61 -24.96
N GLU A 75 -11.34 7.18 -24.22
CA GLU A 75 -9.96 6.68 -24.17
C GLU A 75 -9.61 6.21 -22.77
N THR A 76 -8.78 5.18 -22.69
CA THR A 76 -8.34 4.57 -21.42
C THR A 76 -6.83 4.43 -21.42
N ALA A 77 -6.18 4.77 -20.31
CA ALA A 77 -4.77 4.48 -20.10
C ALA A 77 -4.52 3.93 -18.69
N GLY A 78 -3.54 3.03 -18.57
CA GLY A 78 -2.98 2.62 -17.28
C GLY A 78 -2.06 3.71 -16.74
N SER A 79 -2.15 4.02 -15.46
CA SER A 79 -1.30 5.00 -14.79
C SER A 79 -0.89 4.53 -13.40
N ILE A 80 0.35 4.84 -13.01
CA ILE A 80 0.80 4.72 -11.62
C ILE A 80 0.81 6.12 -11.03
N ILE A 81 0.01 6.35 -9.99
CA ILE A 81 -0.15 7.67 -9.38
C ILE A 81 0.17 7.57 -7.91
N ALA A 82 1.10 8.42 -7.45
CA ALA A 82 1.39 8.56 -6.03
C ALA A 82 0.16 9.05 -5.26
N LEU A 83 -0.01 8.58 -4.03
CA LEU A 83 -1.07 9.03 -3.14
C LEU A 83 -0.61 10.24 -2.34
N GLY A 84 -1.50 11.21 -2.17
CA GLY A 84 -1.32 12.28 -1.19
C GLY A 84 -1.36 11.75 0.25
N PRO A 85 -1.04 12.59 1.25
CA PRO A 85 -0.95 12.19 2.65
C PRO A 85 -2.23 11.55 3.23
N THR A 86 -3.39 11.90 2.65
CA THR A 86 -4.70 11.38 3.05
C THR A 86 -5.16 10.17 2.23
N GLY A 87 -4.28 9.58 1.41
CA GLY A 87 -4.62 8.44 0.55
C GLY A 87 -5.47 8.81 -0.66
N GLN A 88 -5.34 10.06 -1.14
CA GLN A 88 -6.12 10.63 -2.25
C GLN A 88 -5.24 10.90 -3.48
N ILE A 89 -5.89 10.95 -4.64
CA ILE A 89 -5.33 11.48 -5.89
C ILE A 89 -6.14 12.71 -6.32
N SER A 90 -5.52 13.59 -7.07
CA SER A 90 -6.17 14.72 -7.73
C SER A 90 -6.19 14.50 -9.24
N ILE A 91 -7.32 14.79 -9.89
CA ILE A 91 -7.44 14.74 -11.35
C ILE A 91 -7.89 16.11 -11.85
N ASN A 92 -7.11 16.68 -12.77
CA ASN A 92 -7.44 17.89 -13.51
C ASN A 92 -7.76 17.56 -14.96
N VAL A 93 -8.73 18.27 -15.56
CA VAL A 93 -9.15 18.03 -16.95
C VAL A 93 -9.01 19.30 -17.80
N SER A 94 -8.51 19.18 -19.02
CA SER A 94 -8.38 20.32 -19.95
C SER A 94 -9.68 20.68 -20.67
N GLN A 95 -10.67 19.77 -20.63
CA GLN A 95 -12.03 19.96 -21.12
C GLN A 95 -13.00 19.31 -20.14
N THR A 96 -14.25 19.76 -20.11
CA THR A 96 -15.29 19.08 -19.33
C THR A 96 -15.37 17.62 -19.76
N ALA A 97 -15.12 16.69 -18.83
CA ALA A 97 -14.98 15.28 -19.13
C ALA A 97 -15.67 14.41 -18.08
N THR A 98 -16.23 13.29 -18.53
CA THR A 98 -16.71 12.20 -17.68
C THR A 98 -15.61 11.18 -17.52
N LEU A 99 -15.29 10.85 -16.28
CA LEU A 99 -14.23 9.94 -15.89
C LEU A 99 -14.77 8.69 -15.19
N TYR A 100 -14.05 7.60 -15.34
CA TYR A 100 -14.18 6.37 -14.55
C TYR A 100 -12.79 5.78 -14.38
N GLY A 101 -12.54 5.19 -13.22
CA GLY A 101 -11.23 4.68 -12.87
C GLY A 101 -11.32 3.46 -11.99
N ASP A 102 -10.56 2.43 -12.34
CA ASP A 102 -10.52 1.15 -11.66
C ASP A 102 -9.12 0.94 -11.08
N VAL A 103 -9.02 0.83 -9.76
CA VAL A 103 -7.73 0.56 -9.11
C VAL A 103 -7.40 -0.91 -9.29
N THR A 104 -6.31 -1.19 -10.00
CA THR A 104 -5.85 -2.54 -10.33
C THR A 104 -4.76 -3.04 -9.38
N GLY A 105 -4.16 -2.16 -8.59
CA GLY A 105 -3.19 -2.51 -7.57
C GLY A 105 -2.67 -1.29 -6.80
N TYR A 106 -1.82 -1.53 -5.81
CA TYR A 106 -1.20 -0.48 -5.01
C TYR A 106 0.25 -0.82 -4.68
N TYR A 107 1.02 0.23 -4.38
CA TYR A 107 2.40 0.13 -3.92
C TYR A 107 2.47 0.57 -2.47
N SER A 108 3.07 -0.25 -1.61
CA SER A 108 3.27 0.00 -0.19
C SER A 108 4.75 -0.22 0.13
N PRO A 109 5.31 0.43 1.18
CA PRO A 109 6.62 0.07 1.69
C PRO A 109 6.71 -1.43 1.99
N GLU A 110 7.89 -2.01 1.76
CA GLU A 110 8.23 -3.35 2.24
C GLU A 110 7.99 -3.41 3.75
N MET A 111 7.40 -4.51 4.23
CA MET A 111 7.12 -4.71 5.65
C MET A 111 8.38 -5.24 6.32
N MET A 112 8.94 -4.46 7.24
CA MET A 112 10.17 -4.80 7.93
C MET A 112 10.09 -4.38 9.38
N VAL A 113 10.61 -5.21 10.27
CA VAL A 113 10.79 -4.90 11.68
C VAL A 113 12.14 -5.38 12.17
N TRP A 114 12.81 -4.54 12.94
CA TRP A 114 14.01 -4.85 13.70
C TRP A 114 13.67 -4.72 15.18
N PHE A 115 13.89 -5.78 15.96
CA PHE A 115 13.51 -5.83 17.37
C PHE A 115 14.59 -6.51 18.21
N ASN A 116 14.63 -6.20 19.51
CA ASN A 116 15.60 -6.76 20.44
C ASN A 116 15.13 -8.10 21.06
N THR A 117 15.94 -8.66 21.95
CA THR A 117 15.66 -9.94 22.63
C THR A 117 14.40 -9.95 23.51
N ARG A 118 13.82 -8.79 23.80
CA ARG A 118 12.56 -8.64 24.55
C ARG A 118 11.33 -8.49 23.64
N GLY A 119 11.52 -8.44 22.32
CA GLY A 119 10.47 -8.08 21.36
C GLY A 119 10.20 -6.57 21.32
N GLU A 120 11.06 -5.73 21.89
CA GLU A 120 10.90 -4.28 21.77
C GLU A 120 11.35 -3.85 20.36
N ILE A 121 10.49 -3.11 19.67
CA ILE A 121 10.74 -2.64 18.31
C ILE A 121 11.82 -1.54 18.34
N LEU A 122 12.91 -1.78 17.62
CA LEU A 122 13.99 -0.83 17.40
C LEU A 122 13.75 0.02 16.14
N ARG A 123 13.21 -0.60 15.09
CA ARG A 123 12.82 0.07 13.84
C ARG A 123 11.73 -0.74 13.14
N LYS A 124 10.79 -0.06 12.47
CA LYS A 124 9.79 -0.72 11.62
C LYS A 124 9.39 0.11 10.43
N THR A 125 8.83 -0.54 9.42
CA THR A 125 8.00 0.09 8.38
C THR A 125 6.54 -0.29 8.59
N SER A 126 5.63 0.52 8.07
CA SER A 126 4.22 0.13 7.99
C SER A 126 4.07 -1.11 7.12
N PRO A 127 3.15 -2.03 7.44
CA PRO A 127 2.10 -1.97 8.47
C PRO A 127 2.39 -2.75 9.76
N ILE A 128 3.66 -2.91 10.16
CA ILE A 128 3.97 -3.60 11.43
C ILE A 128 3.33 -2.85 12.60
N LEU A 129 2.60 -3.57 13.46
CA LEU A 129 1.93 -3.04 14.65
C LEU A 129 2.76 -3.25 15.90
N ALA A 130 3.12 -4.50 16.20
CA ALA A 130 3.82 -4.89 17.43
C ALA A 130 4.69 -6.12 17.20
N VAL A 131 5.60 -6.39 18.15
CA VAL A 131 6.29 -7.67 18.28
C VAL A 131 6.02 -8.20 19.68
N ARG A 132 5.52 -9.43 19.77
CA ARG A 132 5.23 -10.13 21.01
C ARG A 132 6.26 -11.23 21.22
N LYS A 133 7.02 -11.16 22.31
CA LYS A 133 7.87 -12.26 22.75
C LYS A 133 7.01 -13.35 23.40
N ALA A 134 7.15 -14.59 22.95
CA ALA A 134 6.47 -15.72 23.58
C ALA A 134 7.18 -16.14 24.88
N THR A 135 6.53 -16.99 25.66
CA THR A 135 7.15 -17.63 26.83
C THR A 135 8.22 -18.64 26.42
N ALA A 136 8.04 -19.30 25.27
CA ALA A 136 9.06 -20.14 24.66
C ALA A 136 10.27 -19.31 24.23
N VAL A 137 11.47 -19.77 24.61
CA VAL A 137 12.73 -19.08 24.33
C VAL A 137 12.95 -18.98 22.82
N GLY A 138 13.36 -17.80 22.34
CA GLY A 138 13.65 -17.57 20.93
C GLY A 138 12.42 -17.43 20.04
N THR A 139 11.20 -17.46 20.59
CA THR A 139 9.95 -17.36 19.82
C THR A 139 9.34 -15.96 19.89
N TYR A 140 9.00 -15.40 18.73
CA TYR A 140 8.42 -14.06 18.57
C TYR A 140 7.25 -14.08 17.58
N TYR A 141 6.25 -13.23 17.80
CA TYR A 141 5.15 -12.99 16.86
C TYR A 141 5.15 -11.53 16.45
N VAL A 142 5.01 -11.26 15.15
CA VAL A 142 4.95 -9.90 14.59
C VAL A 142 3.55 -9.63 14.09
N ASP A 143 2.84 -8.70 14.73
CA ASP A 143 1.47 -8.33 14.39
C ASP A 143 1.47 -7.28 13.26
N VAL A 144 0.55 -7.39 12.31
CA VAL A 144 0.42 -6.51 11.12
C VAL A 144 -1.01 -6.02 10.92
N ASP A 145 -1.18 -4.82 10.33
CA ASP A 145 -2.50 -4.21 10.12
C ASP A 145 -3.29 -4.73 8.90
N ARG A 146 -2.75 -5.73 8.19
CA ARG A 146 -3.30 -6.25 6.94
C ARG A 146 -3.18 -7.75 6.87
N TYR A 147 -4.00 -8.34 6.00
CA TYR A 147 -3.93 -9.76 5.69
C TYR A 147 -2.57 -10.13 5.07
N VAL A 148 -1.88 -11.13 5.65
CA VAL A 148 -0.58 -11.65 5.19
C VAL A 148 -0.55 -13.16 4.94
N GLY A 149 -1.69 -13.85 4.98
CA GLY A 149 -1.75 -15.32 4.83
C GLY A 149 -1.19 -15.89 3.52
N ASN A 150 -1.00 -15.06 2.47
CA ASN A 150 -0.40 -15.46 1.19
C ASN A 150 1.02 -14.89 0.99
N CYS A 151 1.61 -14.32 2.03
CA CYS A 151 2.94 -13.71 1.98
C CYS A 151 4.00 -14.73 2.38
N TYR A 152 5.27 -14.35 2.26
CA TYR A 152 6.39 -15.06 2.87
C TYR A 152 7.19 -14.11 3.75
N ALA A 153 7.86 -14.63 4.77
CA ALA A 153 8.74 -13.82 5.59
C ALA A 153 10.10 -14.47 5.80
N PHE A 154 11.12 -13.62 5.80
CA PHE A 154 12.50 -13.98 6.02
C PHE A 154 13.06 -13.17 7.18
N SER A 155 13.75 -13.85 8.10
CA SER A 155 14.39 -13.20 9.23
C SER A 155 15.88 -13.47 9.28
N GLN A 156 16.61 -12.52 9.87
CA GLN A 156 18.05 -12.56 10.03
C GLN A 156 18.42 -12.06 11.43
N GLY A 157 19.34 -12.77 12.08
CA GLY A 157 19.98 -12.36 13.32
C GLY A 157 21.49 -12.61 13.25
N ALA A 158 22.29 -11.73 13.87
CA ALA A 158 23.72 -11.96 13.97
C ALA A 158 23.97 -13.18 14.87
N SER A 159 24.62 -14.22 14.34
CA SER A 159 24.86 -15.49 15.04
C SER A 159 23.61 -16.33 15.37
N PHE A 160 22.52 -16.10 14.64
CA PHE A 160 21.29 -16.90 14.76
C PHE A 160 20.80 -17.38 13.40
N ILE A 161 20.19 -18.56 13.38
CA ILE A 161 19.38 -19.07 12.27
C ILE A 161 17.91 -19.08 12.69
N THR A 162 17.02 -18.89 11.74
CA THR A 162 15.58 -18.91 11.98
C THR A 162 15.00 -20.20 11.46
N SER A 163 14.49 -21.05 12.37
CA SER A 163 14.12 -22.43 12.08
C SER A 163 12.70 -22.61 11.53
N GLY A 164 11.96 -21.51 11.36
CA GLY A 164 10.61 -21.52 10.81
C GLY A 164 9.99 -20.13 10.86
N THR A 165 9.19 -19.84 9.84
CA THR A 165 8.28 -18.70 9.80
C THR A 165 6.87 -19.29 9.74
N GLU A 166 6.06 -19.04 10.75
CA GLU A 166 4.64 -19.35 10.74
C GLU A 166 3.89 -18.10 10.31
N ILE A 167 3.00 -18.22 9.33
CA ILE A 167 2.22 -17.08 8.83
C ILE A 167 0.76 -17.37 9.09
N HIS A 168 0.13 -16.48 9.85
CA HIS A 168 -1.32 -16.45 10.01
C HIS A 168 -1.88 -15.22 9.30
N ASP A 169 -3.20 -15.03 9.37
CA ASP A 169 -3.88 -13.95 8.66
C ASP A 169 -3.31 -12.56 8.98
N TYR A 170 -2.96 -12.29 10.25
CA TYR A 170 -2.51 -10.96 10.72
C TYR A 170 -1.27 -10.98 11.63
N ASP A 171 -0.59 -12.13 11.75
CA ASP A 171 0.69 -12.19 12.44
C ASP A 171 1.67 -13.18 11.78
N VAL A 172 2.95 -12.97 12.08
CA VAL A 172 4.05 -13.81 11.62
C VAL A 172 4.88 -14.28 12.81
N GLY A 173 4.86 -15.58 13.08
CA GLY A 173 5.67 -16.25 14.10
C GLY A 173 7.07 -16.57 13.58
N VAL A 174 8.10 -16.36 14.40
CA VAL A 174 9.48 -16.75 14.11
C VAL A 174 10.16 -17.39 15.32
N VAL A 175 11.01 -18.38 15.06
CA VAL A 175 11.84 -19.03 16.08
C VAL A 175 13.32 -18.88 15.74
N ALA A 176 14.08 -18.23 16.62
CA ALA A 176 15.52 -18.07 16.52
C ALA A 176 16.28 -19.17 17.27
N ARG A 177 17.32 -19.69 16.64
CA ARG A 177 18.25 -20.67 17.21
C ARG A 177 19.68 -20.19 17.04
N SER A 178 20.54 -20.49 18.01
CA SER A 178 21.96 -20.22 17.94
C SER A 178 22.60 -20.99 16.79
N ILE A 179 23.46 -20.36 15.98
CA ILE A 179 24.21 -21.08 14.92
C ILE A 179 25.25 -22.06 15.46
N TYR A 180 25.60 -21.94 16.74
CA TYR A 180 26.63 -22.77 17.38
C TYR A 180 26.05 -24.00 18.04
N THR A 181 24.90 -23.85 18.70
CA THR A 181 24.27 -24.93 19.49
C THR A 181 22.99 -25.48 18.88
N ASN A 182 22.42 -24.77 17.89
CA ASN A 182 21.09 -25.05 17.33
C ASN A 182 19.94 -25.03 18.37
N GLU A 183 20.19 -24.48 19.56
CA GLU A 183 19.19 -24.36 20.61
C GLU A 183 18.37 -23.06 20.47
N PRO A 184 17.06 -23.06 20.78
CA PRO A 184 16.25 -21.85 20.80
C PRO A 184 16.87 -20.80 21.72
N THR A 185 17.07 -19.59 21.20
CA THR A 185 17.77 -18.52 21.93
C THR A 185 17.11 -17.18 21.64
N ASP A 186 16.93 -16.37 22.69
CA ASP A 186 16.45 -15.01 22.51
C ASP A 186 17.48 -14.18 21.72
N ALA A 187 17.03 -13.52 20.67
CA ALA A 187 17.90 -12.93 19.66
C ALA A 187 17.42 -11.55 19.23
N VAL A 188 18.36 -10.72 18.77
CA VAL A 188 18.05 -9.50 18.02
C VAL A 188 17.83 -9.91 16.56
N LEU A 189 16.64 -9.62 16.02
CA LEU A 189 16.24 -10.06 14.69
C LEU A 189 15.74 -8.91 13.84
N THR A 190 16.04 -8.98 12.55
CA THR A 190 15.30 -8.26 11.50
C THR A 190 14.39 -9.25 10.79
N LEU A 191 13.10 -8.96 10.69
CA LEU A 191 12.13 -9.70 9.91
C LEU A 191 11.66 -8.83 8.73
N LYS A 192 11.63 -9.41 7.54
CA LYS A 192 11.03 -8.85 6.33
C LYS A 192 9.87 -9.73 5.88
N ILE A 193 8.74 -9.13 5.53
CA ILE A 193 7.54 -9.81 5.03
C ILE A 193 7.25 -9.27 3.63
N SER A 194 7.07 -10.18 2.67
CA SER A 194 6.80 -9.85 1.26
C SER A 194 5.57 -10.58 0.77
N CYS A 195 4.72 -9.82 0.06
CA CYS A 195 3.57 -10.22 -0.70
C CYS A 195 3.71 -9.54 -2.09
#